data_AF-A0A352YVQ7-F1
#
_entry.id   AF-A0A352YVQ7-F1
#
_cell.length_a   1.000
_cell.length_b   1.000
_cell.length_c   1.000
_cell.angle_alpha   90.00
_cell.angle_beta   90.00
_cell.angle_gamma   90.00
#
_symmetry.space_group_name_H-M   'P 1'
#
loop_
_entity.id
_entity.type
_entity.pdbx_description
1 polymer ?
#
loop_
_entity_poly.entity_id
_entity_poly.type
_entity_poly.pdbx_seq_one_letter_code
_entity_poly.pdbx_strand_id
1 'polypeptide(L)'
;MRYYNKIMKISALSLFVFFLSTFYLSGQAASLIVIDPLVENVAGNIKSTDPGQVVITLPDEGNPLKFIANKLKESQYDEIHLYVLTKPGSIIFDEINITSENIGDYSADFSEWRSFAKPESTILIHSENLISGQEGQSLIDKITEFTGKAVIVKN
;
A
#
# COMPACT_ATOMS: atom_id res chain seq x y z
N MET A 1 -75.31 40.57 2.70
CA MET A 1 -74.60 40.78 3.99
C MET A 1 -73.65 39.61 4.20
N ARG A 2 -72.36 39.91 4.44
CA ARG A 2 -71.42 39.17 5.31
C ARG A 2 -70.97 37.77 4.81
N TYR A 3 -69.69 37.43 4.62
CA TYR A 3 -68.41 38.02 5.01
C TYR A 3 -67.31 37.44 4.11
N TYR A 4 -66.50 38.32 3.51
CA TYR A 4 -65.20 38.00 2.94
C TYR A 4 -64.18 37.72 4.05
N ASN A 5 -63.10 37.01 3.71
CA ASN A 5 -61.91 36.68 4.52
C ASN A 5 -62.09 35.42 5.38
N LYS A 6 -61.11 34.50 5.51
CA LYS A 6 -59.71 34.77 5.81
C LYS A 6 -58.91 33.45 5.75
N ILE A 7 -57.63 33.55 5.37
CA ILE A 7 -56.51 32.63 5.68
C ILE A 7 -56.37 31.39 4.78
N MET A 8 -55.61 31.57 3.69
CA MET A 8 -54.66 30.58 3.20
C MET A 8 -53.85 30.02 4.38
N LYS A 9 -54.13 28.78 4.77
CA LYS A 9 -53.23 28.04 5.66
C LYS A 9 -52.14 27.41 4.79
N ILE A 10 -51.07 28.17 4.65
CA ILE A 10 -49.72 27.71 4.33
C ILE A 10 -49.37 26.62 5.35
N SER A 11 -49.41 25.35 4.94
CA SER A 11 -48.98 24.21 5.78
C SER A 11 -48.65 23.01 4.90
N ALA A 12 -47.48 23.08 4.28
CA ALA A 12 -46.64 21.95 3.84
C ALA A 12 -45.28 22.57 3.51
N LEU A 13 -44.59 23.18 4.47
CA LEU A 13 -43.67 22.48 5.37
C LEU A 13 -42.82 21.47 4.59
N SER A 14 -41.70 21.98 4.08
CA SER A 14 -40.45 21.29 3.85
C SER A 14 -40.57 19.92 3.18
N LEU A 15 -40.68 19.89 1.86
CA LEU A 15 -40.21 18.74 1.10
C LEU A 15 -38.67 18.72 1.17
N PHE A 16 -38.22 18.06 2.22
CA PHE A 16 -36.91 17.47 2.44
C PHE A 16 -36.00 17.49 1.20
N VAL A 17 -35.07 18.47 1.16
CA VAL A 17 -33.80 18.30 0.46
C VAL A 17 -33.02 17.29 1.30
N PHE A 18 -33.32 15.99 1.13
CA PHE A 18 -32.47 14.93 1.64
C PHE A 18 -31.20 14.99 0.80
N PHE A 19 -30.26 15.80 1.30
CA PHE A 19 -28.86 15.45 1.38
C PHE A 19 -28.38 14.59 0.19
N LEU A 20 -28.13 15.27 -0.92
CA LEU A 20 -26.91 15.00 -1.67
C LEU A 20 -25.72 15.32 -0.75
N SER A 21 -25.48 14.48 0.26
CA SER A 21 -24.11 14.19 0.68
C SER A 21 -23.62 13.15 -0.32
N THR A 22 -23.29 13.61 -1.53
CA THR A 22 -21.88 13.65 -1.91
C THR A 22 -21.18 12.36 -1.48
N PHE A 23 -21.16 11.44 -2.43
CA PHE A 23 -20.12 10.44 -2.58
C PHE A 23 -18.75 11.04 -2.24
N TYR A 24 -18.31 10.85 -1.00
CA TYR A 24 -16.91 10.92 -0.60
C TYR A 24 -16.60 9.72 0.31
N LEU A 25 -16.92 8.51 -0.16
CA LEU A 25 -16.05 7.38 0.14
C LEU A 25 -14.88 7.46 -0.84
N SER A 26 -13.99 8.43 -0.66
CA SER A 26 -12.59 8.16 -0.95
C SER A 26 -12.15 7.21 0.16
N GLY A 27 -12.47 5.92 -0.01
CA GLY A 27 -11.99 4.87 0.88
C GLY A 27 -10.47 4.98 0.91
N GLN A 28 -9.92 5.14 2.10
CA GLN A 28 -8.48 5.19 2.29
C GLN A 28 -7.84 3.93 1.67
N ALA A 29 -6.75 4.12 0.91
CA ALA A 29 -6.07 3.03 0.22
C ALA A 29 -5.72 1.92 1.22
N ALA A 30 -6.12 0.68 0.91
CA ALA A 30 -5.77 -0.46 1.75
C ALA A 30 -4.26 -0.70 1.63
N SER A 31 -3.54 -0.70 2.75
CA SER A 31 -2.08 -0.76 2.75
C SER A 31 -1.56 -1.93 3.56
N LEU A 32 -0.60 -2.64 2.98
CA LEU A 32 0.26 -3.57 3.72
C LEU A 32 1.56 -2.86 4.02
N ILE A 33 1.89 -2.70 5.29
CA ILE A 33 3.17 -2.17 5.75
C ILE A 33 4.01 -3.32 6.26
N VAL A 34 5.14 -3.56 5.59
CA VAL A 34 6.11 -4.58 5.93
C VAL A 34 7.32 -3.91 6.57
N ILE A 35 7.66 -4.34 7.77
CA ILE A 35 8.82 -3.85 8.53
C ILE A 35 9.82 -5.00 8.67
N ASP A 36 11.04 -4.76 8.18
CA ASP A 36 12.18 -5.62 8.48
C ASP A 36 12.68 -5.34 9.92
N PRO A 37 12.91 -6.38 10.74
CA PRO A 37 13.49 -6.21 12.08
C PRO A 37 14.75 -5.34 12.11
N LEU A 38 15.58 -5.37 11.05
CA LEU A 38 16.81 -4.57 10.94
C LEU A 38 16.55 -3.06 10.92
N VAL A 39 15.32 -2.61 10.64
CA VAL A 39 14.94 -1.20 10.62
C VAL A 39 13.82 -0.87 11.61
N GLU A 40 13.50 -1.76 12.56
CA GLU A 40 12.44 -1.57 13.55
C GLU A 40 12.68 -0.33 14.42
N ASN A 41 13.93 0.06 14.68
CA ASN A 41 14.23 1.29 15.41
C ASN A 41 13.79 2.57 14.67
N VAL A 42 13.69 2.53 13.34
CA VAL A 42 13.25 3.66 12.49
C VAL A 42 11.76 3.54 12.18
N ALA A 43 11.28 2.33 11.88
CA ALA A 43 9.92 2.07 11.41
C ALA A 43 8.96 1.52 12.48
N GLY A 44 9.44 1.06 13.63
CA GLY A 44 8.65 0.34 14.66
C GLY A 44 7.62 1.20 15.39
N ASN A 45 7.66 2.52 15.22
CA ASN A 45 6.59 3.41 15.70
C ASN A 45 5.39 3.48 14.75
N ILE A 46 5.50 2.91 13.54
CA ILE A 46 4.39 2.80 12.61
C ILE A 46 3.38 1.81 13.18
N LYS A 47 2.29 2.35 13.71
CA LYS A 47 1.14 1.57 14.16
C LYS A 47 0.03 1.70 13.14
N SER A 48 -0.80 0.66 13.04
CA SER A 48 -2.01 0.73 12.24
C SER A 48 -2.90 1.85 12.76
N THR A 49 -2.95 2.98 12.06
CA THR A 49 -3.82 4.12 12.43
C THR A 49 -5.16 4.07 11.74
N ASP A 50 -5.24 3.34 10.63
CA ASP A 50 -6.39 3.36 9.72
C ASP A 50 -6.98 1.96 9.53
N PRO A 51 -8.32 1.82 9.38
CA PRO A 51 -8.97 0.51 9.24
C PRO A 51 -8.55 -0.33 8.03
N GLY A 52 -7.94 0.28 7.01
CA GLY A 52 -7.43 -0.41 5.82
C GLY A 52 -5.94 -0.72 5.86
N GLN A 53 -5.25 -0.35 6.94
CA GLN A 53 -3.81 -0.57 7.09
C GLN A 53 -3.54 -1.86 7.87
N VAL A 54 -2.57 -2.63 7.41
CA VAL A 54 -2.08 -3.83 8.10
C VAL A 54 -0.58 -3.67 8.23
N VAL A 55 -0.08 -3.62 9.46
CA VAL A 55 1.36 -3.56 9.75
C VAL A 55 1.83 -4.96 10.17
N ILE A 56 2.87 -5.45 9.52
CA ILE A 56 3.52 -6.73 9.83
C ILE A 56 5.03 -6.52 9.96
N THR A 57 5.63 -7.25 10.88
CA THR A 57 7.09 -7.41 10.96
C THR A 57 7.46 -8.72 10.28
N LEU A 58 8.53 -8.72 9.48
CA LEU A 58 9.06 -9.95 8.89
C LEU A 58 9.51 -10.91 10.01
N PRO A 59 9.26 -12.22 9.85
CA PRO A 59 9.73 -13.20 10.83
C PRO A 59 11.25 -13.34 10.79
N ASP A 60 11.85 -13.72 11.92
CA ASP A 60 13.30 -13.97 12.05
C ASP A 60 13.78 -15.22 11.28
N GLU A 61 12.86 -16.08 10.82
CA GLU A 61 13.18 -17.31 10.11
C GLU A 61 12.30 -17.48 8.87
N GLY A 62 12.89 -18.10 7.83
CA GLY A 62 12.21 -18.44 6.58
C GLY A 62 12.49 -17.44 5.46
N ASN A 63 11.80 -17.60 4.33
CA ASN A 63 11.97 -16.70 3.20
C ASN A 63 11.00 -15.49 3.33
N PRO A 64 11.51 -14.26 3.53
CA PRO A 64 10.69 -13.07 3.71
C PRO A 64 9.85 -12.74 2.46
N LEU A 65 10.34 -13.01 1.25
CA LEU A 65 9.58 -12.80 0.02
C LEU A 65 8.35 -13.72 -0.04
N LYS A 66 8.50 -14.98 0.36
CA LYS A 66 7.37 -15.93 0.46
C LYS A 66 6.40 -15.55 1.58
N PHE A 67 6.92 -15.04 2.70
CA PHE A 67 6.06 -14.54 3.77
C PHE A 67 5.16 -13.39 3.29
N ILE A 68 5.73 -12.42 2.57
CA ILE A 68 4.97 -11.32 1.96
C ILE A 68 3.97 -11.87 0.93
N ALA A 69 4.38 -12.81 0.07
CA ALA A 69 3.48 -13.43 -0.91
C ALA A 69 2.25 -14.08 -0.25
N ASN A 70 2.45 -14.79 0.86
CA ASN A 70 1.35 -15.38 1.63
C ASN A 70 0.41 -14.31 2.20
N LYS A 71 0.94 -13.17 2.65
CA LYS A 71 0.11 -12.04 3.14
C LYS A 71 -0.70 -11.40 2.02
N LEU A 72 -0.11 -11.26 0.84
CA LEU A 72 -0.80 -10.79 -0.37
C LEU A 72 -1.89 -11.77 -0.86
N LYS A 73 -1.80 -13.04 -0.49
CA LYS A 73 -2.83 -14.05 -0.79
C LYS A 73 -4.02 -13.96 0.17
N GLU A 74 -3.80 -13.54 1.42
CA GLU A 74 -4.83 -13.44 2.46
C GLU A 74 -5.76 -12.23 2.23
N SER A 75 -5.26 -11.15 1.65
CA SER A 75 -6.02 -9.90 1.44
C SER A 75 -5.53 -9.13 0.23
N GLN A 76 -6.33 -8.17 -0.24
CA GLN A 76 -6.00 -7.30 -1.37
C GLN A 76 -5.64 -5.92 -0.87
N TYR A 77 -4.45 -5.43 -1.26
CA TYR A 77 -3.92 -4.13 -0.88
C TYR A 77 -3.71 -3.26 -2.13
N ASP A 78 -3.98 -1.97 -1.99
CA ASP A 78 -3.68 -0.95 -3.00
C ASP A 78 -2.20 -0.56 -2.95
N GLU A 79 -1.61 -0.56 -1.75
CA GLU A 79 -0.22 -0.16 -1.52
C GLU A 79 0.52 -1.21 -0.67
N ILE A 80 1.74 -1.53 -1.06
CA ILE A 80 2.64 -2.43 -0.32
C ILE A 80 3.88 -1.61 0.05
N HIS A 81 3.96 -1.17 1.30
CA HIS A 81 5.10 -0.41 1.81
C HIS A 81 6.14 -1.35 2.38
N LEU A 82 7.38 -1.18 1.95
CA LEU A 82 8.53 -1.95 2.38
C LEU A 82 9.48 -1.02 3.14
N TYR A 83 9.55 -1.23 4.45
CA TYR A 83 10.56 -0.66 5.34
C TYR A 83 11.62 -1.73 5.55
N VAL A 84 12.67 -1.67 4.74
CA VAL A 84 13.74 -2.67 4.66
C VAL A 84 15.08 -1.96 4.63
N LEU A 85 16.16 -2.64 5.01
CA LEU A 85 17.49 -2.05 4.89
C LEU A 85 17.85 -1.90 3.41
N THR A 86 18.41 -0.75 3.05
CA THR A 86 18.81 -0.46 1.66
C THR A 86 20.21 0.13 1.61
N LYS A 87 20.87 -0.11 0.48
CA LYS A 87 22.11 0.56 0.07
C LYS A 87 21.97 0.94 -1.42
N PRO A 88 22.86 1.79 -1.96
CA PRO A 88 22.87 2.03 -3.40
C PRO A 88 22.91 0.72 -4.19
N GLY A 89 21.88 0.46 -5.00
CA GLY A 89 21.79 -0.74 -5.83
C GLY A 89 21.37 -2.05 -5.14
N SER A 90 21.01 -2.04 -3.86
CA SER A 90 20.62 -3.27 -3.15
C SER A 90 19.53 -3.08 -2.11
N ILE A 91 18.64 -4.09 -2.01
CA ILE A 91 17.65 -4.22 -0.94
C ILE A 91 18.02 -5.44 -0.10
N ILE A 92 17.95 -5.30 1.21
CA ILE A 92 18.25 -6.36 2.16
C ILE A 92 16.96 -6.69 2.90
N PHE A 93 16.44 -7.90 2.67
CA PHE A 93 15.36 -8.50 3.44
C PHE A 93 15.95 -9.53 4.38
N ASP A 94 16.02 -9.22 5.67
CA ASP A 94 16.69 -10.06 6.66
C ASP A 94 18.13 -10.43 6.18
N GLU A 95 18.45 -11.72 5.99
CA GLU A 95 19.76 -12.15 5.48
C GLU A 95 19.88 -12.13 3.94
N ILE A 96 18.78 -11.88 3.23
CA ILE A 96 18.74 -11.90 1.75
C ILE A 96 19.13 -10.54 1.20
N ASN A 97 20.33 -10.47 0.61
CA ASN A 97 20.79 -9.31 -0.14
C ASN A 97 20.43 -9.43 -1.64
N ILE A 98 19.51 -8.59 -2.11
CA ILE A 98 19.02 -8.58 -3.49
C ILE A 98 19.63 -7.40 -4.24
N THR A 99 20.26 -7.69 -5.37
CA THR A 99 20.86 -6.73 -6.30
C THR A 99 20.30 -6.96 -7.71
N SER A 100 20.56 -6.03 -8.62
CA SER A 100 20.16 -6.22 -10.02
C SER A 100 20.83 -7.43 -10.67
N GLU A 101 21.98 -7.90 -10.17
CA GLU A 101 22.70 -9.05 -10.71
C GLU A 101 22.09 -10.39 -10.27
N ASN A 102 21.65 -10.49 -9.01
CA ASN A 102 21.16 -11.76 -8.44
C ASN A 102 19.64 -11.86 -8.33
N ILE A 103 18.88 -10.79 -8.61
CA ILE A 103 17.42 -10.82 -8.49
C ILE A 103 16.74 -11.93 -9.31
N GLY A 104 17.38 -12.41 -10.37
CA GLY A 104 16.91 -13.56 -11.14
C GLY A 104 16.69 -14.82 -10.29
N ASP A 105 17.50 -15.02 -9.25
CA ASP A 105 17.40 -16.16 -8.32
C ASP A 105 16.11 -16.10 -7.48
N TYR A 106 15.52 -14.91 -7.32
CA TYR A 106 14.29 -14.66 -6.57
C TYR A 106 13.08 -14.39 -7.48
N SER A 107 13.24 -14.54 -8.78
CA SER A 107 12.19 -14.23 -9.77
C SER A 107 10.89 -15.01 -9.54
N ALA A 108 10.99 -16.28 -9.09
CA ALA A 108 9.83 -17.10 -8.75
C ALA A 108 9.03 -16.50 -7.58
N ASP A 109 9.72 -16.07 -6.52
CA ASP A 109 9.08 -15.48 -5.34
C ASP A 109 8.41 -14.14 -5.69
N PHE A 110 9.07 -13.28 -6.48
CA PHE A 110 8.44 -12.04 -6.97
C PHE A 110 7.29 -12.28 -7.94
N SER A 111 7.33 -13.36 -8.73
CA SER A 111 6.22 -13.76 -9.62
C SER A 111 4.99 -14.25 -8.84
N GLU A 112 5.16 -14.78 -7.62
CA GLU A 112 4.02 -15.06 -6.74
C GLU A 112 3.31 -13.76 -6.33
N TRP A 113 4.06 -12.69 -6.07
CA TRP A 113 3.46 -11.39 -5.74
C TRP A 113 2.61 -10.88 -6.89
N ARG A 114 3.03 -11.08 -8.14
CA ARG A 114 2.23 -10.76 -9.33
C ARG A 114 0.86 -11.44 -9.31
N SER A 115 0.84 -12.69 -8.87
CA SER A 115 -0.36 -13.54 -8.87
C SER A 115 -1.31 -13.20 -7.73
N PHE A 116 -0.79 -12.76 -6.58
CA PHE A 116 -1.60 -12.53 -5.38
C PHE A 116 -1.94 -11.06 -5.14
N ALA A 117 -1.04 -10.13 -5.47
CA ALA A 117 -1.30 -8.71 -5.29
C ALA A 117 -2.30 -8.19 -6.32
N LYS A 118 -3.15 -7.26 -5.86
CA LYS A 118 -4.17 -6.58 -6.67
C LYS A 118 -3.55 -6.02 -7.96
N PRO A 119 -4.19 -6.14 -9.14
CA PRO A 119 -3.60 -5.71 -10.42
C PRO A 119 -2.99 -4.30 -10.39
N GLU A 120 -3.73 -3.33 -9.84
CA GLU A 120 -3.34 -1.92 -9.76
C GLU A 120 -2.54 -1.55 -8.50
N SER A 121 -2.06 -2.53 -7.72
CA SER A 121 -1.30 -2.25 -6.51
C SER A 121 0.07 -1.65 -6.82
N THR A 122 0.55 -0.76 -5.96
CA THR A 122 1.90 -0.18 -6.03
C THR A 122 2.79 -0.72 -4.91
N ILE A 123 4.04 -1.04 -5.22
CA ILE A 123 5.08 -1.34 -4.22
C ILE A 123 5.85 -0.06 -3.92
N LEU A 124 5.93 0.30 -2.65
CA LEU A 124 6.62 1.49 -2.17
C LEU A 124 7.79 1.09 -1.30
N ILE A 125 9.02 1.40 -1.72
CA ILE A 125 10.25 1.07 -1.00
C ILE A 125 10.74 2.33 -0.30
N HIS A 126 10.79 2.31 1.02
CA HIS A 126 11.26 3.46 1.80
C HIS A 126 12.79 3.41 1.93
N SER A 127 13.48 4.32 1.24
CA SER A 127 14.94 4.35 1.17
C SER A 127 15.44 5.74 0.81
N GLU A 128 16.52 6.18 1.44
CA GLU A 128 17.17 7.46 1.11
C GLU A 128 18.12 7.36 -0.11
N ASN A 129 18.64 6.17 -0.41
CA ASN A 129 19.82 6.02 -1.28
C ASN A 129 19.75 4.88 -2.31
N LEU A 130 18.69 4.06 -2.33
CA LEU A 130 18.60 2.88 -3.19
C LEU A 130 18.87 3.20 -4.67
N ILE A 131 18.26 4.28 -5.18
CA ILE A 131 18.36 4.72 -6.58
C ILE A 131 19.38 5.83 -6.81
N SER A 132 20.37 5.97 -5.92
CA SER A 132 21.45 6.95 -6.10
C SER A 132 22.41 6.60 -7.26
N GLY A 133 22.38 5.35 -7.74
CA GLY A 133 23.14 4.85 -8.89
C GLY A 133 22.26 4.09 -9.89
N GLN A 134 22.83 3.78 -11.07
CA GLN A 134 22.12 3.09 -12.15
C GLN A 134 21.74 1.65 -11.78
N GLU A 135 22.52 1.02 -10.91
CA GLU A 135 22.27 -0.32 -10.38
C GLU A 135 20.96 -0.36 -9.60
N GLY A 136 20.66 0.72 -8.86
CA GLY A 136 19.40 0.88 -8.13
C GLY A 136 18.20 0.93 -9.06
N GLN A 137 18.26 1.77 -10.10
CA GLN A 137 17.18 1.83 -11.09
C GLN A 137 17.00 0.47 -11.79
N SER A 138 18.10 -0.19 -12.17
CA SER A 138 18.07 -1.51 -12.79
C SER A 138 17.44 -2.57 -11.89
N LEU A 139 17.64 -2.48 -10.57
CA LEU A 139 16.99 -3.35 -9.60
C LEU A 139 15.47 -3.07 -9.54
N ILE A 140 15.05 -1.81 -9.47
CA ILE A 140 13.63 -1.41 -9.47
C ILE A 140 12.91 -1.90 -10.73
N ASP A 141 13.54 -1.77 -11.89
CA ASP A 141 12.96 -2.20 -13.18
C ASP A 141 12.74 -3.73 -13.19
N LYS A 142 13.68 -4.51 -12.64
CA LYS A 142 13.54 -5.97 -12.53
C LYS A 142 12.47 -6.40 -11.53
N ILE A 143 12.35 -5.72 -10.39
CA ILE A 143 11.24 -5.97 -9.44
C ILE A 143 9.91 -5.66 -10.12
N THR A 144 9.84 -4.54 -10.85
CA THR A 144 8.65 -4.15 -11.62
C THR A 144 8.28 -5.23 -12.64
N GLU A 145 9.26 -5.76 -13.37
CA GLU A 145 9.07 -6.83 -14.35
C GLU A 145 8.49 -8.10 -13.72
N PHE A 146 9.13 -8.61 -12.66
CA PHE A 146 8.74 -9.87 -12.02
C PHE A 146 7.41 -9.77 -11.27
N THR A 147 7.19 -8.68 -10.54
CA THR A 147 5.95 -8.47 -9.78
C THR A 147 4.80 -7.98 -10.68
N GLY A 148 5.10 -7.43 -11.86
CA GLY A 148 4.13 -6.75 -12.71
C GLY A 148 3.48 -5.53 -12.06
N LYS A 149 4.08 -4.97 -10.99
CA LYS A 149 3.57 -3.82 -10.24
C LYS A 149 4.46 -2.62 -10.43
N ALA A 150 3.89 -1.42 -10.37
CA ALA A 150 4.68 -0.21 -10.26
C ALA A 150 5.47 -0.23 -8.95
N VAL A 151 6.78 0.03 -9.04
CA VAL A 151 7.67 0.12 -7.88
C VAL A 151 8.17 1.55 -7.76
N ILE A 152 7.93 2.17 -6.60
CA ILE A 152 8.29 3.56 -6.32
C ILE A 152 9.19 3.61 -5.09
N VAL A 153 10.32 4.32 -5.20
CA VAL A 153 11.18 4.59 -4.04
C VAL A 153 10.75 5.90 -3.39
N LYS A 154 10.49 5.86 -2.08
CA LYS A 154 10.11 7.03 -1.27
C LYS A 154 11.23 7.33 -0.27
N ASN A 155 11.54 8.62 -0.12
CA ASN A 155 12.44 9.16 0.88
C ASN A 155 11.64 9.75 2.04
#